data_AF-A0A3D1RPG3-F1
#
_entry.id   AF-A0A3D1RPG3-F1
#
_cell.length_a   1.000
_cell.length_b   1.000
_cell.length_c   1.000
_cell.angle_alpha   90.00
_cell.angle_beta   90.00
_cell.angle_gamma   90.00
#
_symmetry.space_group_name_H-M   'P 1'
#
loop_
_entity.id
_entity.type
_entity.pdbx_description
1 polymer ?
#
loop_
_entity_poly.entity_id
_entity_poly.type
_entity_poly.pdbx_seq_one_letter_code
_entity_poly.pdbx_strand_id
1 'polypeptide(L)'
;MIASLKLPIKKLEDKQIKSFKNRVIDLKEVLGYLPPMQEIKKAMAEGFADVLEVDLVPGGLTAAEQAMLEEELPQFQSPEWIYGLRTPQQDNELKRAEYKSTGGLIKVSLRLDQTRKVIKSAFITGDFFAYPERSILDLEAVLKNTSSEAPKVQEVVNTFFDTHKVRIPGVKPEDFTQALINAIEETNNEC
;
A
#
# COMPACT_ATOMS: atom_id res chain seq x y z
N MET A 1 -14.99 6.26 -10.14
CA MET A 1 -13.89 6.37 -9.15
C MET A 1 -12.77 7.29 -9.64
N ILE A 2 -11.98 6.92 -10.66
CA ILE A 2 -10.80 7.69 -11.11
C ILE A 2 -11.14 9.14 -11.49
N ALA A 3 -12.25 9.39 -12.19
CA ALA A 3 -12.67 10.74 -12.59
C ALA A 3 -13.01 11.68 -11.42
N SER A 4 -13.32 11.13 -10.24
CA SER A 4 -13.67 11.87 -9.03
C SER A 4 -12.45 12.14 -8.14
N LEU A 5 -11.31 11.50 -8.42
CA LEU A 5 -10.06 11.70 -7.70
C LEU A 5 -9.25 12.80 -8.41
N LYS A 6 -8.78 13.80 -7.65
CA LYS A 6 -7.84 14.81 -8.16
C LYS A 6 -6.46 14.17 -8.35
N LEU A 7 -6.30 13.40 -9.42
CA LEU A 7 -5.00 12.86 -9.82
C LEU A 7 -4.22 13.94 -10.57
N PRO A 8 -2.93 14.17 -10.25
CA PRO A 8 -2.12 15.16 -10.93
C PRO A 8 -1.93 14.76 -12.40
N ILE A 9 -2.67 15.43 -13.27
CA ILE A 9 -2.79 15.14 -14.72
C ILE A 9 -1.43 15.26 -15.43
N LYS A 10 -0.52 16.11 -14.94
CA LYS A 10 0.83 16.29 -15.50
C LYS A 10 1.75 15.07 -15.43
N LYS A 11 1.42 14.04 -14.64
CA LYS A 11 2.22 12.78 -14.55
C LYS A 11 1.53 11.56 -15.14
N LEU A 12 0.31 11.69 -15.66
CA LEU A 12 -0.46 10.57 -16.17
C LEU A 12 -0.16 10.32 -17.65
N GLU A 13 0.91 9.58 -17.94
CA GLU A 13 1.02 8.92 -19.24
C GLU A 13 0.07 7.71 -19.31
N ASP A 14 -0.45 7.39 -20.50
CA ASP A 14 -1.39 6.28 -20.73
C ASP A 14 -0.93 4.93 -20.15
N LYS A 15 0.39 4.72 -20.07
CA LYS A 15 1.01 3.55 -19.43
C LYS A 15 0.73 3.47 -17.93
N GLN A 16 0.71 4.61 -17.23
CA GLN A 16 0.44 4.65 -15.79
C GLN A 16 -1.04 4.40 -15.46
N ILE A 17 -1.96 4.87 -16.31
CA ILE A 17 -3.41 4.58 -16.16
C ILE A 17 -3.67 3.08 -16.36
N LYS A 18 -3.06 2.47 -17.38
CA LYS A 18 -3.12 1.02 -17.58
C LYS A 18 -2.53 0.27 -16.38
N SER A 19 -1.38 0.71 -15.87
CA SER A 19 -0.75 0.15 -14.68
C SER A 19 -1.64 0.25 -13.42
N PHE A 20 -2.39 1.34 -13.24
CA PHE A 20 -3.33 1.49 -12.12
C PHE A 20 -4.53 0.54 -12.25
N LYS A 21 -5.14 0.46 -13.45
CA LYS A 21 -6.26 -0.46 -13.71
C LYS A 21 -5.87 -1.93 -13.52
N ASN A 22 -4.62 -2.30 -13.80
CA ASN A 22 -4.15 -3.67 -13.57
C ASN A 22 -4.04 -4.06 -12.08
N ARG A 23 -4.16 -3.11 -11.14
CA ARG A 23 -3.99 -3.35 -9.69
C ARG A 23 -5.32 -3.40 -8.92
N VAL A 24 -6.42 -3.11 -9.57
CA VAL A 24 -7.76 -3.14 -8.98
C VAL A 24 -8.61 -4.01 -9.88
N ILE A 25 -9.26 -5.00 -9.29
CA ILE A 25 -10.26 -5.82 -9.97
C ILE A 25 -11.60 -5.59 -9.27
N ASP A 26 -12.69 -5.65 -10.00
CA ASP A 26 -14.03 -5.56 -9.41
C ASP A 26 -14.70 -6.94 -9.28
N LEU A 27 -15.66 -7.03 -8.36
CA LEU A 27 -16.41 -8.26 -8.11
C LEU A 27 -17.14 -8.76 -9.36
N LYS A 28 -17.60 -7.85 -10.23
CA LYS A 28 -18.33 -8.20 -11.45
C LYS A 28 -17.42 -8.83 -12.49
N GLU A 29 -16.19 -8.37 -12.61
CA GLU A 29 -15.16 -8.95 -13.49
C GLU A 29 -14.77 -10.35 -13.03
N VAL A 30 -14.63 -10.58 -11.72
CA VAL A 30 -14.26 -11.90 -11.16
C VAL A 30 -15.41 -12.90 -11.25
N LEU A 31 -16.62 -12.49 -10.87
CA LEU A 31 -17.78 -13.38 -10.75
C LEU A 31 -18.61 -13.46 -12.04
N GLY A 32 -18.39 -12.57 -13.00
CA GLY A 32 -19.21 -12.41 -14.20
C GLY A 32 -20.55 -11.68 -13.98
N TYR A 33 -20.92 -11.43 -12.72
CA TYR A 33 -22.11 -10.66 -12.34
C TYR A 33 -21.82 -9.86 -11.07
N LEU A 34 -22.63 -8.82 -10.80
CA LEU A 34 -22.53 -8.04 -9.58
C LEU A 34 -23.62 -8.52 -8.60
N PRO A 35 -23.26 -9.22 -7.50
CA PRO A 35 -24.23 -9.63 -6.50
C PRO A 35 -24.88 -8.41 -5.82
N PRO A 36 -26.11 -8.52 -5.31
CA PRO A 36 -26.72 -7.49 -4.50
C PRO A 36 -25.90 -7.25 -3.22
N MET A 37 -25.85 -5.99 -2.76
CA MET A 37 -25.05 -5.59 -1.59
C MET A 37 -25.34 -6.40 -0.32
N GLN A 38 -26.58 -6.83 -0.13
CA GLN A 38 -26.97 -7.66 1.02
C GLN A 38 -26.30 -9.04 0.99
N GLU A 39 -26.18 -9.65 -0.19
CA GLU A 39 -25.51 -10.94 -0.37
C GLU A 39 -24.00 -10.79 -0.12
N ILE A 40 -23.40 -9.71 -0.62
CA ILE A 40 -21.98 -9.40 -0.37
C ILE A 40 -21.72 -9.26 1.14
N LYS A 41 -22.54 -8.48 1.85
CA LYS A 41 -22.41 -8.29 3.31
C LYS A 41 -22.59 -9.58 4.08
N LYS A 42 -23.55 -10.41 3.68
CA LYS A 42 -23.80 -11.72 4.29
C LYS A 42 -22.59 -12.64 4.12
N ALA A 43 -22.08 -12.78 2.90
CA ALA A 43 -20.90 -13.61 2.62
C ALA A 43 -19.66 -13.12 3.37
N MET A 44 -19.48 -11.80 3.52
CA MET A 44 -18.39 -11.24 4.34
C MET A 44 -18.56 -11.59 5.83
N ALA A 45 -19.77 -11.45 6.37
CA ALA A 45 -20.04 -11.79 7.77
C ALA A 45 -19.81 -13.29 8.04
N GLU A 46 -20.28 -14.18 7.16
CA GLU A 46 -20.02 -15.62 7.24
C GLU A 46 -18.53 -15.92 7.21
N GLY A 47 -17.79 -15.34 6.25
CA GLY A 47 -16.33 -15.53 6.18
C GLY A 47 -15.58 -15.02 7.41
N PHE A 48 -16.03 -13.92 8.02
CA PHE A 48 -15.45 -13.44 9.27
C PHE A 48 -15.78 -14.35 10.45
N ALA A 49 -17.03 -14.82 10.56
CA ALA A 49 -17.45 -15.74 11.60
C ALA A 49 -16.64 -17.05 11.55
N ASP A 50 -16.44 -17.60 10.34
CA ASP A 50 -15.69 -18.83 10.12
C ASP A 50 -14.20 -18.66 10.48
N VAL A 51 -13.57 -17.57 10.05
CA VAL A 51 -12.12 -17.34 10.27
C VAL A 51 -11.81 -16.97 11.71
N LEU A 52 -12.70 -16.22 12.37
CA LEU A 52 -12.50 -15.76 13.74
C LEU A 52 -13.10 -16.71 14.79
N GLU A 53 -13.82 -17.74 14.35
CA GLU A 53 -14.52 -18.71 15.22
C GLU A 53 -15.50 -18.03 16.20
N VAL A 54 -16.29 -17.08 15.69
CA VAL A 54 -17.26 -16.31 16.49
C VAL A 54 -18.64 -16.29 15.85
N ASP A 55 -19.68 -16.24 16.70
CA ASP A 55 -21.04 -16.02 16.24
C ASP A 55 -21.32 -14.51 16.10
N LEU A 56 -21.58 -14.07 14.87
CA LEU A 56 -21.96 -12.69 14.59
C LEU A 56 -23.48 -12.53 14.65
N VAL A 57 -23.96 -11.72 15.59
CA VAL A 57 -25.39 -11.38 15.71
C VAL A 57 -25.61 -9.96 15.19
N PRO A 58 -26.53 -9.73 14.23
CA PRO A 58 -26.88 -8.40 13.79
C PRO A 58 -27.40 -7.53 14.94
N GLY A 59 -26.69 -6.46 15.26
CA GLY A 59 -27.09 -5.45 16.24
C GLY A 59 -27.38 -4.11 15.56
N GLY A 60 -28.47 -3.46 15.96
CA GLY A 60 -28.66 -2.02 15.68
C GLY A 60 -27.86 -1.16 16.64
N LEU A 61 -27.90 0.15 16.45
CA LEU A 61 -27.33 1.09 17.43
C LEU A 61 -28.12 1.04 18.74
N THR A 62 -27.41 1.00 19.86
CA THR A 62 -27.96 1.18 21.19
C THR A 62 -28.40 2.64 21.39
N ALA A 63 -29.23 2.90 22.41
CA ALA A 63 -29.66 4.26 22.70
C ALA A 63 -28.49 5.22 23.01
N ALA A 64 -27.41 4.72 23.62
CA ALA A 64 -26.21 5.50 23.90
C ALA A 64 -25.43 5.83 22.63
N GLU A 65 -25.26 4.85 21.73
CA GLU A 65 -24.60 5.04 20.44
C GLU A 65 -25.40 5.95 19.51
N GLN A 66 -26.73 5.84 19.55
CA GLN A 66 -27.63 6.71 18.81
C GLN A 66 -27.51 8.16 19.28
N ALA A 67 -27.49 8.40 20.60
CA ALA A 67 -27.30 9.74 21.17
C ALA A 67 -25.92 10.32 20.80
N MET A 68 -24.86 9.51 20.87
CA MET A 68 -23.51 9.92 20.46
C MET A 68 -23.44 10.23 18.97
N LEU A 69 -24.11 9.43 18.12
CA LEU A 69 -24.20 9.70 16.69
C LEU A 69 -24.91 11.04 16.45
N GLU A 70 -26.02 11.31 17.15
CA GLU A 70 -26.77 12.56 17.00
C GLU A 70 -25.96 13.79 17.44
N GLU A 71 -25.13 13.66 18.48
CA GLU A 71 -24.22 14.71 18.94
C GLU A 71 -23.09 14.99 17.94
N GLU A 72 -22.46 13.96 17.38
CA GLU A 72 -21.27 14.05 16.53
C GLU A 72 -21.58 14.27 15.04
N LEU A 73 -22.76 13.84 14.58
CA LEU A 73 -23.15 13.90 13.16
C LEU A 73 -23.06 15.31 12.56
N PRO A 74 -23.51 16.39 13.23
CA PRO A 74 -23.37 17.75 12.70
C PRO A 74 -21.92 18.14 12.42
N GLN A 75 -20.99 17.72 13.28
CA GLN A 75 -19.56 17.93 13.06
C GLN A 75 -19.07 17.11 11.87
N PHE A 76 -19.41 15.83 11.77
CA PHE A 76 -18.98 14.99 10.64
C PHE A 76 -19.52 15.45 9.28
N GLN A 77 -20.64 16.19 9.29
CA GLN A 77 -21.23 16.81 8.11
C GLN A 77 -20.74 18.25 7.87
N SER A 78 -19.94 18.83 8.77
CA SER A 78 -19.52 20.22 8.65
C SER A 78 -18.48 20.41 7.54
N PRO A 79 -18.47 21.56 6.86
CA PRO A 79 -17.43 21.89 5.88
C PRO A 79 -16.02 21.85 6.47
N GLU A 80 -15.86 22.21 7.74
CA GLU A 80 -14.59 22.15 8.47
C GLU A 80 -14.12 20.70 8.66
N TRP A 81 -15.02 19.74 8.86
CA TRP A 81 -14.62 18.33 8.93
C TRP A 81 -14.37 17.72 7.56
N ILE A 82 -15.22 18.04 6.57
CA ILE A 82 -15.16 17.47 5.22
C ILE A 82 -13.97 18.04 4.42
N TYR A 83 -13.76 19.36 4.51
CA TYR A 83 -12.75 20.09 3.73
C TYR A 83 -11.64 20.70 4.58
N GLY A 84 -11.82 20.81 5.89
CA GLY A 84 -10.75 21.28 6.75
C GLY A 84 -9.56 20.38 6.54
N LEU A 85 -8.42 21.03 6.28
CA LEU A 85 -7.16 20.35 6.19
C LEU A 85 -6.96 19.67 7.53
N ARG A 86 -7.31 18.38 7.61
CA ARG A 86 -6.48 17.46 8.37
C ARG A 86 -5.12 17.67 7.75
N THR A 87 -4.32 18.51 8.36
CA THR A 87 -2.88 18.40 8.29
C THR A 87 -2.64 17.31 9.32
N PRO A 88 -2.76 16.00 8.97
CA PRO A 88 -2.04 15.08 9.79
C PRO A 88 -0.61 15.61 9.76
N GLN A 89 0.03 15.67 10.91
CA GLN A 89 1.48 15.66 10.98
C GLN A 89 1.94 14.26 10.50
N GLN A 90 1.50 13.87 9.31
CA GLN A 90 2.04 12.77 8.56
C GLN A 90 3.20 13.39 7.84
N ASP A 91 4.35 13.27 8.49
CA ASP A 91 5.65 13.45 7.89
C ASP A 91 5.84 12.34 6.84
N ASN A 92 5.07 12.47 5.76
CA ASN A 92 4.99 11.55 4.62
C ASN A 92 6.04 11.99 3.61
N GLU A 93 7.30 11.79 3.98
CA GLU A 93 8.39 12.09 3.07
C GLU A 93 8.46 11.02 1.97
N LEU A 94 8.49 11.48 0.72
CA LEU A 94 8.75 10.62 -0.42
C LEU A 94 10.24 10.66 -0.72
N LYS A 95 10.95 9.59 -0.39
CA LYS A 95 12.36 9.45 -0.71
C LYS A 95 12.57 8.56 -1.92
N ARG A 96 13.60 8.85 -2.72
CA ARG A 96 13.95 8.08 -3.91
C ARG A 96 15.44 7.83 -3.92
N ALA A 97 15.84 6.64 -4.33
CA ALA A 97 17.22 6.32 -4.62
C ALA A 97 17.33 5.49 -5.90
N GLU A 98 18.47 5.60 -6.55
CA GLU A 98 18.85 4.76 -7.68
C GLU A 98 20.14 4.01 -7.34
N TYR A 99 20.14 2.69 -7.56
CA TYR A 99 21.26 1.81 -7.30
C TYR A 99 21.63 1.04 -8.56
N LYS A 100 22.89 1.12 -8.98
CA LYS A 100 23.42 0.36 -10.10
C LYS A 100 23.95 -0.98 -9.61
N SER A 101 23.23 -2.06 -9.92
CA SER A 101 23.69 -3.43 -9.69
C SER A 101 24.38 -4.00 -10.94
N THR A 102 25.06 -5.14 -10.80
CA THR A 102 25.68 -5.86 -11.92
C THR A 102 24.67 -6.35 -12.97
N GLY A 103 23.40 -6.50 -12.59
CA GLY A 103 22.33 -7.03 -13.44
C GLY A 103 21.30 -6.01 -13.90
N GLY A 104 21.49 -4.73 -13.56
CA GLY A 104 20.52 -3.69 -13.91
C GLY A 104 20.50 -2.48 -12.98
N LEU A 105 19.74 -1.45 -13.36
CA LEU A 105 19.47 -0.29 -12.52
C LEU A 105 18.23 -0.55 -11.66
N ILE A 106 18.33 -0.38 -10.34
CA ILE A 106 17.23 -0.48 -9.39
C ILE A 106 16.87 0.94 -8.94
N LYS A 107 15.62 1.32 -9.12
CA LYS A 107 15.05 2.60 -8.67
C LYS A 107 14.02 2.33 -7.59
N VAL A 108 14.26 2.87 -6.40
CA VAL A 108 13.38 2.69 -5.24
C VAL A 108 12.73 4.04 -4.93
N SER A 109 11.44 4.03 -4.67
CA SER A 109 10.68 5.16 -4.13
C SER A 109 9.92 4.72 -2.89
N LEU A 110 10.24 5.30 -1.74
CA LEU A 110 9.65 4.97 -0.44
C LEU A 110 8.82 6.15 0.07
N ARG A 111 7.64 5.85 0.59
CA ARG A 111 6.93 6.79 1.48
C ARG A 111 7.19 6.37 2.91
N LEU A 112 7.81 7.24 3.68
CA LEU A 112 8.15 7.00 5.07
C LEU A 112 7.20 7.76 5.98
N ASP A 113 6.93 7.19 7.15
CA ASP A 113 6.43 7.89 8.32
C ASP A 113 7.62 8.23 9.21
N GLN A 114 8.13 9.46 9.21
CA GLN A 114 9.29 9.78 10.04
C GLN A 114 9.00 9.65 11.54
N THR A 115 7.76 9.98 11.95
CA THR A 115 7.36 9.92 13.36
C THR A 115 7.34 8.48 13.88
N ARG A 116 6.84 7.55 13.08
CA ARG A 116 6.74 6.13 13.46
C ARG A 116 7.92 5.28 13.00
N LYS A 117 8.82 5.83 12.16
CA LYS A 117 9.90 5.10 11.48
C LYS A 117 9.39 3.89 10.71
N VAL A 118 8.33 4.09 9.91
CA VAL A 118 7.66 3.01 9.17
C VAL A 118 7.63 3.31 7.68
N ILE A 119 7.86 2.30 6.85
CA ILE A 119 7.67 2.35 5.40
C ILE A 119 6.17 2.22 5.11
N LYS A 120 5.48 3.29 4.72
CA LYS A 120 4.06 3.24 4.36
C LYS A 120 3.80 2.56 3.03
N SER A 121 4.73 2.71 2.09
CA SER A 121 4.70 2.06 0.79
C SER A 121 6.08 2.06 0.15
N ALA A 122 6.46 0.94 -0.43
CA ALA A 122 7.62 0.83 -1.30
C ALA A 122 7.17 0.72 -2.76
N PHE A 123 7.92 1.35 -3.66
CA PHE A 123 7.76 1.22 -5.09
C PHE A 123 9.14 0.98 -5.72
N ILE A 124 9.32 -0.19 -6.31
CA ILE A 124 10.59 -0.68 -6.82
C ILE A 124 10.43 -0.87 -8.32
N THR A 125 11.25 -0.16 -9.08
CA THR A 125 11.28 -0.21 -10.54
C THR A 125 12.71 -0.35 -11.00
N GLY A 126 12.94 -0.69 -12.26
CA GLY A 126 14.30 -0.84 -12.75
C GLY A 126 14.38 -1.61 -14.05
N ASP A 127 15.61 -1.74 -14.52
CA ASP A 127 15.95 -2.52 -15.71
C ASP A 127 16.53 -3.86 -15.28
N PHE A 128 15.68 -4.70 -14.68
CA PHE A 128 16.04 -6.04 -14.23
C PHE A 128 14.85 -6.99 -14.44
N PHE A 129 15.14 -8.26 -14.70
CA PHE A 129 14.11 -9.27 -14.95
C PHE A 129 13.96 -10.17 -13.73
N ALA A 130 12.79 -10.08 -13.07
CA ALA A 130 12.46 -10.92 -11.93
C ALA A 130 11.63 -12.12 -12.35
N TYR A 131 12.00 -13.31 -11.87
CA TYR A 131 11.31 -14.55 -12.09
C TYR A 131 10.93 -15.17 -10.75
N PRO A 132 9.65 -15.34 -10.42
CA PRO A 132 8.45 -14.92 -11.18
C PRO A 132 8.30 -13.40 -11.35
N GLU A 133 7.58 -12.94 -12.40
CA GLU A 133 7.36 -11.50 -12.66
C GLU A 133 6.71 -10.76 -11.48
N ARG A 134 5.91 -11.48 -10.68
CA ARG A 134 5.22 -10.93 -9.50
C ARG A 134 6.15 -10.69 -8.30
N SER A 135 7.36 -11.23 -8.29
CA SER A 135 8.25 -11.19 -7.12
C SER A 135 8.51 -9.79 -6.58
N ILE A 136 8.55 -8.78 -7.44
CA ILE A 136 8.76 -7.39 -7.03
C ILE A 136 7.52 -6.82 -6.35
N LEU A 137 6.34 -7.16 -6.84
CA LEU A 137 5.08 -6.76 -6.21
C LEU A 137 4.92 -7.40 -4.83
N ASP A 138 5.35 -8.65 -4.69
CA ASP A 138 5.31 -9.36 -3.41
C ASP A 138 6.33 -8.76 -2.43
N LEU A 139 7.53 -8.38 -2.89
CA LEU A 139 8.52 -7.65 -2.09
C LEU A 139 7.99 -6.28 -1.64
N GLU A 140 7.37 -5.51 -2.54
CA GLU A 140 6.73 -4.22 -2.22
C GLU A 140 5.63 -4.38 -1.15
N ALA A 141 4.84 -5.45 -1.25
CA ALA A 141 3.79 -5.76 -0.29
C ALA A 141 4.36 -6.11 1.09
N VAL A 142 5.42 -6.91 1.14
CA VAL A 142 6.09 -7.30 2.39
C VAL A 142 6.76 -6.10 3.07
N LEU A 143 7.33 -5.17 2.30
CA LEU A 143 7.93 -3.93 2.83
C LEU A 143 6.89 -2.90 3.29
N LYS A 144 5.61 -3.11 3.00
CA LYS A 144 4.55 -2.18 3.39
C LYS A 144 4.26 -2.31 4.89
N ASN A 145 4.25 -1.19 5.59
CA ASN A 145 4.07 -1.06 7.03
C ASN A 145 5.17 -1.72 7.88
N THR A 146 6.36 -1.97 7.32
CA THR A 146 7.52 -2.44 8.09
C THR A 146 8.35 -1.27 8.63
N SER A 147 9.22 -1.54 9.61
CA SER A 147 10.16 -0.53 10.11
C SER A 147 11.08 -0.03 9.00
N SER A 148 11.40 1.27 9.02
CA SER A 148 12.38 1.92 8.13
C SER A 148 13.80 1.88 8.69
N GLU A 149 14.07 1.04 9.69
CA GLU A 149 15.41 0.86 10.24
C GLU A 149 16.21 -0.15 9.40
N ALA A 150 17.44 0.21 9.03
CA ALA A 150 18.35 -0.61 8.22
C ALA A 150 18.42 -2.10 8.61
N PRO A 151 18.60 -2.49 9.90
CA PRO A 151 18.66 -3.91 10.26
C PRO A 151 17.34 -4.65 10.00
N LYS A 152 16.20 -3.99 10.21
CA LYS A 152 14.89 -4.62 10.00
C LYS A 152 14.56 -4.74 8.51
N VAL A 153 14.92 -3.75 7.71
CA VAL A 153 14.80 -3.80 6.25
C VAL A 153 15.63 -4.96 5.69
N GLN A 154 16.86 -5.12 6.16
CA GLN A 154 17.73 -6.22 5.73
C GLN A 154 17.13 -7.59 6.09
N GLU A 155 16.62 -7.75 7.31
CA GLU A 155 15.96 -8.99 7.75
C GLU A 155 14.75 -9.33 6.86
N VAL A 156 13.90 -8.34 6.58
CA VAL A 156 12.70 -8.51 5.75
C VAL A 156 13.06 -8.92 4.32
N VAL A 157 14.06 -8.27 3.72
CA VAL A 157 14.53 -8.59 2.36
C VAL A 157 15.11 -10.00 2.32
N ASN A 158 16.01 -10.35 3.25
CA ASN A 158 16.61 -11.69 3.29
C ASN A 158 15.54 -12.77 3.47
N THR A 159 14.62 -12.58 4.42
CA THR A 159 13.51 -13.51 4.66
C THR A 159 12.64 -13.69 3.42
N PHE A 160 12.40 -12.60 2.66
CA PHE A 160 11.65 -12.66 1.43
C PHE A 160 12.33 -13.53 0.37
N PHE A 161 13.63 -13.31 0.11
CA PHE A 161 14.42 -14.08 -0.87
C PHE A 161 14.67 -15.53 -0.44
N ASP A 162 14.69 -15.82 0.86
CA ASP A 162 14.80 -17.20 1.37
C ASP A 162 13.47 -17.96 1.25
N THR A 163 12.36 -17.30 1.53
CA THR A 163 11.01 -17.91 1.51
C THR A 163 10.48 -18.05 0.09
N HIS A 164 10.76 -17.08 -0.77
CA HIS A 164 10.31 -17.06 -2.15
C HIS A 164 11.47 -17.44 -3.07
N LYS A 165 11.28 -18.42 -3.96
CA LYS A 165 12.28 -18.83 -4.97
C LYS A 165 12.41 -17.78 -6.09
N VAL A 166 12.79 -16.56 -5.73
CA VAL A 166 12.95 -15.43 -6.64
C VAL A 166 14.31 -15.52 -7.30
N ARG A 167 14.33 -15.45 -8.63
CA ARG A 167 15.56 -15.36 -9.42
C ARG A 167 15.59 -14.05 -10.18
N ILE A 168 16.61 -13.24 -9.91
CA ILE A 168 16.87 -12.00 -10.63
C ILE A 168 18.30 -12.11 -11.15
N PRO A 169 18.51 -12.42 -12.45
CA PRO A 169 19.85 -12.57 -12.99
C PRO A 169 20.68 -11.31 -12.78
N GLY A 170 21.86 -11.45 -12.15
CA GLY A 170 22.80 -10.36 -11.93
C GLY A 170 22.47 -9.40 -10.78
N VAL A 171 21.39 -9.65 -10.02
CA VAL A 171 21.02 -8.84 -8.85
C VAL A 171 20.95 -9.72 -7.62
N LYS A 172 21.64 -9.33 -6.55
CA LYS A 172 21.63 -10.01 -5.26
C LYS A 172 20.63 -9.37 -4.30
N PRO A 173 20.17 -10.10 -3.26
CA PRO A 173 19.34 -9.52 -2.19
C PRO A 173 20.02 -8.31 -1.54
N GLU A 174 21.35 -8.36 -1.41
CA GLU A 174 22.20 -7.29 -0.90
C GLU A 174 22.03 -5.99 -1.69
N ASP A 175 21.89 -6.06 -3.03
CA ASP A 175 21.70 -4.89 -3.88
C ASP A 175 20.36 -4.19 -3.58
N PHE A 176 19.30 -4.97 -3.31
CA PHE A 176 18.00 -4.43 -2.91
C PHE A 176 18.04 -3.81 -1.52
N THR A 177 18.71 -4.47 -0.56
CA THR A 177 18.90 -3.90 0.77
C THR A 177 19.64 -2.57 0.70
N GLN A 178 20.72 -2.49 -0.08
CA GLN A 178 21.47 -1.24 -0.28
C GLN A 178 20.62 -0.17 -0.96
N ALA A 179 19.85 -0.51 -2.00
CA ALA A 179 18.96 0.44 -2.66
C ALA A 179 17.88 0.99 -1.72
N LEU A 180 17.34 0.15 -0.83
CA LEU A 180 16.34 0.54 0.17
C LEU A 180 16.94 1.40 1.28
N ILE A 181 18.12 1.04 1.79
CA ILE A 181 18.82 1.83 2.81
C ILE A 181 19.20 3.19 2.24
N ASN A 182 19.76 3.23 1.02
CA ASN A 182 20.04 4.49 0.33
C ASN A 182 18.77 5.34 0.22
N ALA A 183 17.63 4.76 -0.19
CA ALA A 183 16.37 5.50 -0.24
C ALA A 183 15.90 6.00 1.13
N ILE A 184 16.27 5.36 2.25
CA ILE A 184 15.89 5.81 3.59
C ILE A 184 16.82 6.92 4.07
N GLU A 185 18.12 6.81 3.78
CA GLU A 185 19.15 7.75 4.22
C GLU A 185 19.27 8.98 3.32
N GLU A 186 18.89 8.88 2.05
CA GLU A 186 19.02 9.97 1.08
C GLU A 186 18.12 11.14 1.50
N THR A 187 18.78 12.25 1.84
CA THR A 187 18.14 13.53 2.19
C THR A 187 17.97 14.29 0.89
N ASN A 188 16.73 14.38 0.37
CA ASN A 188 16.31 15.11 -0.83
C ASN A 188 17.43 15.73 -1.68
N ASN A 189 17.98 14.98 -2.63
CA ASN A 189 18.59 15.61 -3.81
C ASN A 189 17.48 15.84 -4.83
N GLU A 190 16.90 17.02 -4.77
CA GLU A 190 16.05 17.55 -5.84
C GLU A 190 16.89 17.70 -7.12
N CYS A 191 16.41 17.13 -8.21
CA CYS A 191 16.63 17.60 -9.58
C CYS A 191 15.30 17.48 -10.34
#